data_AF-A0AAU9LF68-F1
#
_entry.id   AF-A0AAU9LF68-F1
#
_cell.length_a   1.000
_cell.length_b   1.000
_cell.length_c   1.000
_cell.angle_alpha   90.00
_cell.angle_beta   90.00
_cell.angle_gamma   90.00
#
_symmetry.space_group_name_H-M   'P 1'
#
loop_
_entity.id
_entity.type
_entity.pdbx_description
1 polymer ?
#
loop_
_entity_poly.entity_id
_entity_poly.type
_entity_poly.pdbx_seq_one_letter_code
_entity_poly.pdbx_strand_id
1 'polypeptide(L)'
;MQFTVIAELPTLPAPEVVAKTDQSITLRVQHKLSQMNGKMQYKLQASHSEYGYVYYSWHYSGLFTGNIFPVKGLTHNTTYVFRIRVVNEATRQCGEWSLPTMNVRTFTEEEDAKRSGTVFEHALKLEREQKSILQSQISKLTGMLEERKTARGSDKKVQLHEDMLASRRVIDTRLVKLQQELSAQTAALQTIKSQRAADEEMITELLNEQETLRRAQSKQQGQVQYELEMQTLRAQLERNNEALCKHKEQVNASQEQIINYEASLEAKKSEISQKEEEVERIMADCNRMVQEQADLAHVKQLEVEDALLEAKTSLEQQLDINTYLREEVSRLREENHHLKNQIEEVDSEIVPKLVRLEDENEQLRAQLSRH
;
A
#
# COMPACT_ATOMS: atom_id res chain seq x y z
N MET A 1 17.59 -8.84 -45.17
CA MET A 1 17.41 -8.13 -43.89
C MET A 1 17.44 -9.19 -42.78
N GLN A 2 18.51 -9.23 -41.99
CA GLN A 2 18.57 -10.12 -40.82
C GLN A 2 17.73 -9.46 -39.72
N PHE A 3 16.61 -10.08 -39.37
CA PHE A 3 15.87 -9.69 -38.17
C PHE A 3 16.71 -10.12 -36.96
N THR A 4 17.26 -9.14 -36.25
CA THR A 4 17.88 -9.37 -34.94
C THR A 4 16.77 -9.84 -34.01
N VAL A 5 16.71 -11.14 -33.75
CA VAL A 5 15.81 -11.72 -32.77
C VAL A 5 16.21 -11.15 -31.41
N ILE A 6 15.35 -10.28 -30.86
CA ILE A 6 15.51 -9.78 -29.50
C ILE A 6 15.42 -10.99 -28.58
N ALA A 7 16.48 -11.27 -27.82
CA ALA A 7 16.46 -12.33 -26.82
C ALA A 7 15.39 -12.00 -25.78
N GLU A 8 14.27 -12.74 -25.81
CA GLU A 8 13.21 -12.62 -24.82
C GLU A 8 13.76 -13.01 -23.45
N LEU A 9 13.53 -12.14 -22.46
CA LEU A 9 13.85 -12.45 -21.07
C LEU A 9 12.90 -13.54 -20.55
N PRO A 10 13.40 -14.51 -19.77
CA PRO A 10 12.58 -15.63 -19.32
C PRO A 10 11.45 -15.18 -18.40
N THR A 11 10.27 -15.74 -18.59
CA THR A 11 9.12 -15.58 -17.70
C THR A 11 9.42 -16.28 -16.37
N LEU A 12 9.32 -15.53 -15.25
CA LEU A 12 9.61 -16.05 -13.92
C LEU A 12 8.41 -16.79 -13.31
N PRO A 13 8.65 -17.86 -12.52
CA PRO A 13 7.60 -18.43 -11.67
C PRO A 13 7.19 -17.45 -10.56
N ALA A 14 6.02 -17.69 -9.96
CA ALA A 14 5.55 -16.89 -8.83
C ALA A 14 6.56 -16.94 -7.66
N PRO A 15 6.82 -15.81 -6.97
CA PRO A 15 7.74 -15.79 -5.85
C PRO A 15 7.22 -16.63 -4.68
N GLU A 16 8.10 -17.36 -4.03
CA GLU A 16 7.78 -18.18 -2.85
C GLU A 16 7.93 -17.36 -1.58
N VAL A 17 7.03 -17.52 -0.62
CA VAL A 17 7.11 -16.81 0.67
C VAL A 17 7.84 -17.67 1.69
N VAL A 18 8.98 -17.20 2.16
CA VAL A 18 9.88 -17.96 3.06
C VAL A 18 9.65 -17.63 4.52
N ALA A 19 9.48 -16.34 4.84
CA ALA A 19 9.29 -15.88 6.20
C ALA A 19 8.32 -14.70 6.25
N LYS A 20 7.63 -14.55 7.38
CA LYS A 20 6.64 -13.50 7.63
C LYS A 20 6.83 -12.99 9.06
N THR A 21 6.56 -11.71 9.25
CA THR A 21 6.53 -10.99 10.53
C THR A 21 5.28 -10.10 10.53
N ASP A 22 5.10 -9.29 11.57
CA ASP A 22 4.04 -8.26 11.62
C ASP A 22 4.20 -7.19 10.52
N GLN A 23 5.43 -6.81 10.18
CA GLN A 23 5.73 -5.68 9.27
C GLN A 23 6.60 -6.02 8.07
N SER A 24 6.99 -7.28 7.92
CA SER A 24 7.82 -7.72 6.79
C SER A 24 7.50 -9.12 6.28
N ILE A 25 7.62 -9.29 4.97
CA ILE A 25 7.47 -10.57 4.27
C ILE A 25 8.73 -10.82 3.44
N THR A 26 9.36 -11.97 3.64
CA THR A 26 10.55 -12.39 2.90
C THR A 26 10.15 -13.30 1.75
N LEU A 27 10.44 -12.85 0.53
CA LEU A 27 10.19 -13.57 -0.71
C LEU A 27 11.46 -14.24 -1.22
N ARG A 28 11.31 -15.40 -1.85
CA ARG A 28 12.34 -16.13 -2.58
C ARG A 28 11.94 -16.27 -4.03
N VAL A 29 12.84 -15.86 -4.91
CA VAL A 29 12.70 -16.05 -6.34
C VAL A 29 13.40 -17.35 -6.71
N GLN A 30 12.64 -18.34 -7.16
CA GLN A 30 13.21 -19.57 -7.71
C GLN A 30 13.54 -19.34 -9.19
N HIS A 31 14.81 -19.16 -9.52
CA HIS A 31 15.26 -19.08 -10.91
C HIS A 31 15.77 -20.44 -11.37
N LYS A 32 14.99 -21.13 -12.22
CA LYS A 32 15.50 -22.24 -13.03
C LYS A 32 15.92 -21.68 -14.39
N LEU A 33 17.18 -21.26 -14.51
CA LEU A 33 17.97 -21.47 -15.72
C LEU A 33 19.41 -20.96 -15.50
N SER A 34 20.35 -21.88 -15.64
CA SER A 34 21.70 -21.60 -16.13
C SER A 34 21.62 -20.78 -17.42
N GLN A 35 22.56 -19.84 -17.64
CA GLN A 35 22.79 -19.08 -18.89
C GLN A 35 22.27 -17.63 -18.99
N MET A 36 22.56 -16.76 -18.03
CA MET A 36 22.77 -15.34 -18.37
C MET A 36 23.92 -14.76 -17.54
N ASN A 37 25.03 -14.46 -18.21
CA ASN A 37 26.26 -13.87 -17.64
C ASN A 37 26.11 -12.35 -17.34
N GLY A 38 24.89 -11.91 -17.01
CA GLY A 38 24.59 -10.51 -16.70
C GLY A 38 24.07 -10.38 -15.27
N LYS A 39 24.42 -9.28 -14.59
CA LYS A 39 23.88 -8.91 -13.27
C LYS A 39 22.39 -8.60 -13.41
N MET A 40 21.54 -9.63 -13.32
CA MET A 40 20.09 -9.49 -13.41
C MET A 40 19.57 -8.71 -12.21
N GLN A 41 18.79 -7.67 -12.48
CA GLN A 41 18.00 -6.99 -11.47
C GLN A 41 16.55 -7.46 -11.57
N TYR A 42 15.88 -7.55 -10.43
CA TYR A 42 14.47 -7.91 -10.38
C TYR A 42 13.68 -6.69 -9.92
N LYS A 43 12.53 -6.46 -10.55
CA LYS A 43 11.55 -5.48 -10.08
C LYS A 43 10.41 -6.20 -9.39
N LEU A 44 10.20 -5.89 -8.12
CA LEU A 44 9.06 -6.35 -7.33
C LEU A 44 7.94 -5.32 -7.44
N GLN A 45 6.71 -5.81 -7.47
CA GLN A 45 5.53 -5.03 -7.13
C GLN A 45 4.69 -5.74 -6.07
N ALA A 46 4.15 -4.97 -5.13
CA ALA A 46 3.21 -5.46 -4.13
C ALA A 46 1.92 -4.65 -4.16
N SER A 47 0.80 -5.36 -4.01
CA SER A 47 -0.53 -4.80 -3.80
C SER A 47 -1.05 -5.29 -2.45
N HIS A 48 -1.73 -4.42 -1.71
CA HIS A 48 -2.59 -4.87 -0.62
C HIS A 48 -4.01 -5.06 -1.17
N SER A 49 -4.76 -5.99 -0.58
CA SER A 49 -6.18 -6.17 -0.90
C SER A 49 -6.92 -6.36 0.42
N GLU A 50 -7.80 -5.43 0.73
CA GLU A 50 -8.66 -5.50 1.93
C GLU A 50 -9.81 -6.50 1.73
N TYR A 51 -10.24 -6.72 0.47
CA TYR A 51 -11.46 -7.45 0.14
C TYR A 51 -11.27 -8.64 -0.81
N GLY A 52 -10.05 -8.94 -1.25
CA GLY A 52 -9.77 -10.17 -2.01
C GLY A 52 -10.33 -10.21 -3.45
N TYR A 53 -10.61 -9.07 -4.08
CA TYR A 53 -11.15 -9.05 -5.45
C TYR A 53 -10.17 -8.52 -6.52
N VAL A 54 -10.14 -9.28 -7.63
CA VAL A 54 -9.77 -9.11 -9.06
C VAL A 54 -8.92 -7.91 -9.53
N TYR A 55 -8.96 -6.74 -8.90
CA TYR A 55 -8.21 -5.55 -9.34
C TYR A 55 -7.17 -5.12 -8.30
N TYR A 56 -5.90 -5.41 -8.59
CA TYR A 56 -4.76 -5.00 -7.77
C TYR A 56 -4.27 -3.61 -8.17
N SER A 57 -4.30 -2.67 -7.23
CA SER A 57 -3.56 -1.40 -7.34
C SER A 57 -2.15 -1.59 -6.80
N TRP A 58 -1.15 -1.50 -7.68
CA TRP A 58 0.25 -1.75 -7.33
C TRP A 58 0.87 -0.53 -6.64
N HIS A 59 0.90 -0.54 -5.31
CA HIS A 59 1.35 0.60 -4.50
C HIS A 59 2.85 0.59 -4.18
N TYR A 60 3.45 -0.60 -4.09
CA TYR A 60 4.87 -0.75 -3.79
C TYR A 60 5.62 -1.23 -5.02
N SER A 61 6.76 -0.59 -5.32
CA SER A 61 7.70 -1.10 -6.31
C SER A 61 9.14 -0.91 -5.86
N GLY A 62 9.94 -1.97 -5.95
CA GLY A 62 11.35 -1.96 -5.56
C GLY A 62 12.21 -2.76 -6.53
N LEU A 63 13.46 -2.33 -6.71
CA LEU A 63 14.48 -3.06 -7.47
C LEU A 63 15.37 -3.84 -6.48
N PHE A 64 15.70 -5.09 -6.81
CA PHE A 64 16.57 -5.90 -5.97
C PHE A 64 17.47 -6.81 -6.80
N THR A 65 18.64 -7.11 -6.25
CA THR A 65 19.69 -7.94 -6.85
C THR A 65 19.99 -9.09 -5.90
N GLY A 66 19.14 -10.11 -5.91
CA GLY A 66 19.29 -11.28 -5.05
C GLY A 66 18.11 -12.23 -5.16
N ASN A 67 18.32 -13.49 -4.77
CA ASN A 67 17.28 -14.52 -4.81
C ASN A 67 16.31 -14.45 -3.62
N ILE A 68 16.69 -13.71 -2.57
CA ILE A 68 15.89 -13.52 -1.36
C ILE A 68 15.74 -12.02 -1.14
N PHE A 69 14.50 -11.56 -0.95
CA PHE A 69 14.19 -10.15 -0.75
C PHE A 69 13.20 -9.96 0.40
N PRO A 70 13.59 -9.27 1.48
CA PRO A 70 12.67 -8.87 2.55
C PRO A 70 11.94 -7.58 2.18
N VAL A 71 10.62 -7.66 2.00
CA VAL A 71 9.73 -6.50 1.86
C VAL A 71 9.42 -5.97 3.25
N LYS A 72 9.87 -4.76 3.57
CA LYS A 72 9.69 -4.11 4.88
C LYS A 72 8.63 -3.01 4.82
N GLY A 73 8.10 -2.61 5.97
CA GLY A 73 7.16 -1.50 6.11
C GLY A 73 5.73 -1.87 5.69
N LEU A 74 5.37 -3.15 5.80
CA LEU A 74 4.02 -3.64 5.58
C LEU A 74 3.16 -3.33 6.82
N THR A 75 1.87 -3.09 6.62
CA THR A 75 0.93 -2.90 7.73
C THR A 75 0.64 -4.24 8.38
N HIS A 76 0.52 -4.25 9.70
CA HIS A 76 0.14 -5.42 10.46
C HIS A 76 -1.23 -5.93 9.99
N ASN A 77 -1.47 -7.23 10.12
CA ASN A 77 -2.77 -7.84 9.83
C ASN A 77 -3.32 -7.62 8.40
N THR A 78 -2.48 -7.35 7.41
CA THR A 78 -2.91 -6.97 6.06
C THR A 78 -2.54 -8.03 5.03
N THR A 79 -3.41 -8.27 4.06
CA THR A 79 -3.20 -9.27 3.00
C THR A 79 -2.52 -8.64 1.79
N TYR A 80 -1.39 -9.20 1.41
CA TYR A 80 -0.56 -8.75 0.29
C TYR A 80 -0.44 -9.80 -0.80
N VAL A 81 -0.29 -9.31 -2.03
CA VAL A 81 -0.01 -10.10 -3.23
C VAL A 81 1.23 -9.50 -3.90
N PHE A 82 2.13 -10.37 -4.33
CA PHE A 82 3.41 -9.99 -4.91
C PHE A 82 3.55 -10.50 -6.34
N ARG A 83 4.19 -9.72 -7.21
CA ARG A 83 4.63 -10.16 -8.53
C ARG A 83 6.02 -9.61 -8.83
N ILE A 84 6.79 -10.34 -9.62
CA ILE A 84 8.18 -9.98 -9.95
C ILE A 84 8.40 -10.03 -11.46
N ARG A 85 9.35 -9.24 -11.96
CA ARG A 85 9.85 -9.35 -13.33
C ARG A 85 11.36 -9.16 -13.37
N VAL A 86 12.01 -9.71 -14.39
CA VAL A 86 13.43 -9.43 -14.67
C VAL A 86 13.55 -8.08 -15.37
N VAL A 87 14.50 -7.27 -14.93
CA VAL A 87 14.87 -6.01 -15.56
C VAL A 87 16.36 -6.05 -15.86
N ASN A 88 16.72 -5.82 -17.11
CA ASN A 88 18.11 -5.63 -17.50
C ASN A 88 18.33 -4.13 -17.77
N GLU A 89 19.00 -3.44 -16.84
CA GLU A 89 19.29 -2.01 -16.98
C GLU A 89 20.21 -1.71 -18.17
N ALA A 90 21.13 -2.63 -18.52
CA ALA A 90 22.09 -2.41 -19.60
C ALA A 90 21.43 -2.40 -20.98
N THR A 91 20.40 -3.23 -21.19
CA THR A 91 19.66 -3.33 -22.47
C THR A 91 18.32 -2.61 -22.44
N ARG A 92 17.93 -2.00 -21.31
CA ARG A 92 16.60 -1.41 -21.05
C ARG A 92 15.43 -2.35 -21.35
N GLN A 93 15.66 -3.65 -21.29
CA GLN A 93 14.63 -4.66 -21.52
C GLN A 93 14.00 -5.10 -20.20
N CYS A 94 12.67 -5.24 -20.22
CA CYS A 94 11.90 -5.79 -19.11
C CYS A 94 11.25 -7.09 -19.57
N GLY A 95 11.40 -8.15 -18.78
CA GLY A 95 10.65 -9.39 -18.98
C GLY A 95 9.18 -9.24 -18.56
N GLU A 96 8.40 -10.26 -18.86
CA GLU A 96 7.01 -10.37 -18.42
C GLU A 96 6.91 -10.46 -16.88
N TRP A 97 5.74 -10.07 -16.36
CA TRP A 97 5.44 -10.25 -14.94
C TRP A 97 5.18 -11.71 -14.62
N SER A 98 5.71 -12.18 -13.50
CA SER A 98 5.36 -13.48 -12.94
C SER A 98 3.88 -13.55 -12.60
N LEU A 99 3.36 -14.78 -12.47
CA LEU A 99 2.08 -14.99 -11.81
C LEU A 99 2.12 -14.39 -10.40
N PRO A 100 1.01 -13.77 -9.94
CA PRO A 100 0.92 -13.25 -8.58
C PRO A 100 1.06 -14.38 -7.55
N THR A 101 1.64 -14.07 -6.39
CA THR A 101 1.66 -15.01 -5.26
C THR A 101 0.26 -15.26 -4.73
N MET A 102 0.07 -16.41 -4.07
CA MET A 102 -1.11 -16.61 -3.22
C MET A 102 -1.19 -15.50 -2.17
N ASN A 103 -2.40 -15.13 -1.76
CA ASN A 103 -2.66 -14.09 -0.75
C ASN A 103 -1.88 -14.36 0.54
N VAL A 104 -1.07 -13.38 0.96
CA VAL A 104 -0.21 -13.48 2.15
C VAL A 104 -0.61 -12.44 3.19
N ARG A 105 -1.13 -12.89 4.33
CA ARG A 105 -1.40 -12.01 5.49
C ARG A 105 -0.15 -11.84 6.36
N THR A 106 0.18 -10.61 6.74
CA THR A 106 1.16 -10.31 7.80
C THR A 106 0.62 -10.71 9.17
N PHE A 107 1.49 -11.01 10.13
CA PHE A 107 1.02 -11.35 11.48
C PHE A 107 0.34 -10.14 12.14
N THR A 108 -0.53 -10.42 13.10
CA THR A 108 -0.96 -9.38 14.05
C THR A 108 0.20 -9.08 15.01
N GLU A 109 0.22 -7.87 15.57
CA GLU A 109 1.23 -7.48 16.57
C GLU A 109 1.26 -8.48 17.74
N GLU A 110 0.09 -8.95 18.19
CA GLU A 110 -0.01 -9.96 19.23
C GLU A 110 0.56 -11.33 18.82
N GLU A 111 0.33 -11.77 17.59
CA GLU A 111 0.82 -13.07 17.11
C GLU A 111 2.35 -13.07 17.00
N ASP A 112 2.94 -11.97 16.54
CA ASP A 112 4.39 -11.83 16.43
C ASP A 112 5.04 -11.64 17.82
N ALA A 113 4.39 -10.91 18.73
CA ALA A 113 4.79 -10.80 20.13
C ALA A 113 4.74 -12.15 20.86
N LYS A 114 3.71 -12.97 20.62
CA LYS A 114 3.60 -14.32 21.20
C LYS A 114 4.69 -15.26 20.65
N ARG A 115 5.02 -15.16 19.37
CA ARG A 115 6.10 -15.95 18.75
C ARG A 115 7.47 -15.53 19.26
N SER A 116 7.75 -14.24 19.33
CA SER A 116 9.01 -13.72 19.88
C SER A 116 9.13 -14.03 21.38
N GLY A 117 8.03 -13.94 22.13
CA GLY A 117 7.95 -14.34 23.54
C GLY A 117 8.27 -15.82 23.77
N THR A 118 7.74 -16.74 22.96
CA THR A 118 8.04 -18.18 23.11
C THR A 118 9.50 -18.51 22.80
N VAL A 119 10.12 -17.84 21.84
CA VAL A 119 11.55 -17.99 21.53
C VAL A 119 12.41 -17.44 22.67
N PHE A 120 12.05 -16.28 23.22
CA PHE A 120 12.75 -15.68 24.36
C PHE A 120 12.65 -16.54 25.62
N GLU A 121 11.45 -17.06 25.93
CA GLU A 121 11.22 -17.98 27.05
C GLU A 121 12.03 -19.28 26.90
N HIS A 122 12.09 -19.84 25.69
CA HIS A 122 12.91 -21.02 25.42
C HIS A 122 14.41 -20.76 25.62
N ALA A 123 14.90 -19.59 25.17
CA ALA A 123 16.28 -19.17 25.41
C ALA A 123 16.58 -18.95 26.90
N LEU A 124 15.67 -18.31 27.63
CA LEU A 124 15.79 -18.07 29.08
C LEU A 124 15.80 -19.39 29.87
N LYS A 125 15.03 -20.39 29.43
CA LYS A 125 15.02 -21.73 30.02
C LYS A 125 16.37 -22.42 29.88
N LEU A 126 16.98 -22.38 28.70
CA LEU A 126 18.31 -22.94 28.45
C LEU A 126 19.39 -22.28 29.32
N GLU A 127 19.36 -20.96 29.47
CA GLU A 127 20.26 -20.20 30.37
C GLU A 127 20.09 -20.61 31.85
N ARG A 128 18.84 -20.76 32.31
CA ARG A 128 18.55 -21.21 33.69
C ARG A 128 19.06 -22.62 33.95
N GLU A 129 18.93 -23.53 32.98
CA GLU A 129 19.46 -24.89 33.08
C GLU A 129 21.00 -24.89 33.18
N GLN A 130 21.70 -24.07 32.39
CA GLN A 130 23.15 -23.94 32.49
C GLN A 130 23.61 -23.37 33.84
N LYS A 131 22.91 -22.36 34.36
CA LYS A 131 23.22 -21.76 35.68
C LYS A 131 23.04 -22.75 36.83
N SER A 132 22.02 -23.61 36.77
CA SER A 132 21.78 -24.67 37.75
C SER A 132 22.93 -25.66 37.82
N ILE A 133 23.47 -26.06 36.67
CA ILE A 133 24.61 -26.98 36.57
C ILE A 133 25.87 -26.37 37.21
N LEU A 134 26.16 -25.09 36.93
CA LEU A 134 27.29 -24.36 37.51
C LEU A 134 27.18 -24.20 39.02
N GLN A 135 25.98 -23.89 39.53
CA GLN A 135 25.73 -23.70 40.95
C GLN A 135 25.87 -25.01 41.74
N SER A 136 25.48 -26.14 41.15
CA SER A 136 25.70 -27.48 41.73
C SER A 136 27.20 -27.80 41.90
N GLN A 137 28.04 -27.39 40.94
CA GLN A 137 29.49 -27.59 41.03
C GLN A 137 30.14 -26.74 42.12
N ILE A 138 29.71 -25.48 42.28
CA ILE A 138 30.22 -24.57 43.31
C ILE A 138 29.91 -25.11 44.71
N SER A 139 28.67 -25.55 44.96
CA SER A 139 28.28 -26.11 46.26
C SER A 139 29.10 -27.34 46.64
N LYS A 140 29.49 -28.17 45.67
CA LYS A 140 30.32 -29.36 45.90
C LYS A 140 31.75 -29.01 46.33
N LEU A 141 32.31 -27.90 45.83
CA LEU A 141 33.65 -27.43 46.18
C LEU A 141 33.69 -26.77 47.56
N THR A 142 32.63 -26.03 47.93
CA THR A 142 32.53 -25.35 49.23
C THR A 142 32.43 -26.36 50.39
N GLY A 143 31.70 -27.47 50.20
CA GLY A 143 31.58 -28.50 51.23
C GLY A 143 32.91 -29.17 51.62
N MET A 144 33.83 -29.32 50.67
CA MET A 144 35.16 -29.92 50.93
C MET A 144 36.10 -29.00 51.73
N LEU A 145 35.78 -27.72 51.87
CA LEU A 145 36.67 -26.71 52.45
C LEU A 145 36.41 -26.50 53.96
N GLU A 146 35.17 -26.69 54.41
CA GLU A 146 34.76 -26.50 55.81
C GLU A 146 35.09 -27.68 56.74
N GLU A 147 35.26 -28.90 56.21
CA GLU A 147 35.62 -30.09 57.01
C GLU A 147 37.04 -30.02 57.64
N ARG A 148 37.87 -29.04 57.28
CA ARG A 148 39.25 -28.90 57.78
C ARG A 148 39.44 -28.02 59.02
N LYS A 149 38.42 -27.31 59.50
CA LYS A 149 38.63 -26.15 60.39
C LYS A 149 38.26 -26.32 61.87
N THR A 150 37.71 -27.45 62.30
CA THR A 150 37.13 -27.59 63.65
C THR A 150 37.78 -28.70 64.49
N ALA A 151 39.05 -28.52 64.88
CA ALA A 151 39.65 -29.33 65.95
C ALA A 151 40.79 -28.58 66.68
N ARG A 152 40.50 -27.94 67.82
CA ARG A 152 41.31 -27.93 69.08
C ARG A 152 40.90 -26.82 70.07
N GLY A 153 40.69 -27.22 71.34
CA GLY A 153 41.22 -26.51 72.52
C GLY A 153 40.25 -26.12 73.65
N SER A 154 40.39 -26.72 74.84
CA SER A 154 39.89 -26.20 76.14
C SER A 154 40.64 -26.82 77.34
N ASP A 155 40.64 -26.11 78.50
CA ASP A 155 40.96 -26.47 79.92
C ASP A 155 42.11 -25.62 80.55
N LYS A 156 42.25 -25.24 81.85
CA LYS A 156 41.60 -25.35 83.21
C LYS A 156 42.34 -24.32 84.15
N LYS A 157 41.77 -23.51 85.07
CA LYS A 157 41.39 -23.60 86.53
C LYS A 157 42.48 -23.86 87.63
N VAL A 158 42.22 -23.28 88.84
CA VAL A 158 42.64 -23.62 90.27
C VAL A 158 43.79 -22.77 90.90
N GLN A 159 43.98 -22.50 92.22
CA GLN A 159 43.20 -22.19 93.47
C GLN A 159 44.18 -21.99 94.68
N LEU A 160 43.75 -21.21 95.68
CA LEU A 160 44.20 -20.91 97.08
C LEU A 160 45.13 -21.89 97.85
N HIS A 161 45.89 -21.42 98.86
CA HIS A 161 45.48 -21.28 100.29
C HIS A 161 46.66 -20.94 101.26
N GLU A 162 46.31 -20.49 102.48
CA GLU A 162 47.12 -19.89 103.56
C GLU A 162 47.73 -20.91 104.56
N ASP A 163 48.53 -20.44 105.52
CA ASP A 163 48.67 -21.11 106.82
C ASP A 163 48.79 -20.12 108.01
N MET A 164 48.12 -20.46 109.11
CA MET A 164 47.83 -19.60 110.28
C MET A 164 48.69 -19.95 111.51
N LEU A 165 48.62 -19.10 112.55
CA LEU A 165 48.82 -19.43 113.99
C LEU A 165 50.03 -18.84 114.76
N ALA A 166 50.95 -18.08 114.13
CA ALA A 166 51.58 -16.93 114.82
C ALA A 166 50.68 -15.67 114.75
N SER A 167 49.65 -15.80 113.92
CA SER A 167 48.78 -14.78 113.41
C SER A 167 47.79 -14.30 114.49
N ARG A 168 47.32 -15.09 115.46
CA ARG A 168 46.11 -14.77 116.28
C ARG A 168 46.09 -13.43 117.05
N ARG A 169 47.20 -12.93 117.60
CA ARG A 169 47.24 -11.62 118.33
C ARG A 169 47.62 -10.43 117.46
N VAL A 170 48.43 -10.66 116.44
CA VAL A 170 48.61 -9.73 115.32
C VAL A 170 47.35 -9.69 114.46
N ILE A 171 46.55 -10.76 114.42
CA ILE A 171 45.26 -10.94 113.75
C ILE A 171 44.23 -10.10 114.44
N ASP A 172 44.18 -9.99 115.78
CA ASP A 172 43.13 -9.18 116.41
C ASP A 172 43.38 -7.68 116.21
N THR A 173 44.63 -7.23 116.31
CA THR A 173 45.01 -5.83 116.01
C THR A 173 45.03 -5.52 114.52
N ARG A 174 45.49 -6.46 113.68
CA ARG A 174 45.26 -6.41 112.24
C ARG A 174 43.79 -6.60 111.91
N LEU A 175 42.95 -7.28 112.68
CA LEU A 175 41.52 -7.46 112.39
C LEU A 175 40.79 -6.15 112.59
N VAL A 176 41.13 -5.41 113.65
CA VAL A 176 40.56 -4.07 113.87
C VAL A 176 41.04 -3.11 112.79
N LYS A 177 42.34 -3.12 112.44
CA LYS A 177 42.85 -2.32 111.32
C LYS A 177 42.28 -2.77 109.97
N LEU A 178 42.15 -4.06 109.72
CA LEU A 178 41.53 -4.65 108.55
C LEU A 178 40.04 -4.37 108.54
N GLN A 179 39.35 -4.27 109.68
CA GLN A 179 37.95 -3.88 109.75
C GLN A 179 37.77 -2.39 109.42
N GLN A 180 38.68 -1.53 109.87
CA GLN A 180 38.71 -0.11 109.48
C GLN A 180 39.11 0.07 108.01
N GLU A 181 40.09 -0.69 107.51
CA GLU A 181 40.49 -0.69 106.11
C GLU A 181 39.38 -1.28 105.23
N LEU A 182 38.70 -2.34 105.68
CA LEU A 182 37.56 -2.94 105.00
C LEU A 182 36.38 -1.97 104.99
N SER A 183 36.12 -1.24 106.08
CA SER A 183 35.05 -0.22 106.11
C SER A 183 35.38 0.97 105.22
N ALA A 184 36.62 1.44 105.21
CA ALA A 184 37.10 2.48 104.30
C ALA A 184 37.08 2.02 102.83
N GLN A 185 37.48 0.78 102.54
CA GLN A 185 37.39 0.17 101.21
C GLN A 185 35.93 -0.04 100.79
N THR A 186 35.02 -0.37 101.72
CA THR A 186 33.59 -0.49 101.45
C THR A 186 33.00 0.87 101.10
N ALA A 187 33.35 1.92 101.85
CA ALA A 187 32.94 3.28 101.54
C ALA A 187 33.47 3.73 100.17
N ALA A 188 34.76 3.52 99.89
CA ALA A 188 35.37 3.85 98.60
C ALA A 188 34.75 3.05 97.44
N LEU A 189 34.47 1.76 97.63
CA LEU A 189 33.77 0.93 96.64
C LEU A 189 32.34 1.42 96.41
N GLN A 190 31.67 1.93 97.43
CA GLN A 190 30.32 2.48 97.30
C GLN A 190 30.33 3.80 96.52
N THR A 191 31.34 4.65 96.72
CA THR A 191 31.56 5.86 95.91
C THR A 191 31.91 5.53 94.46
N ILE A 192 32.74 4.51 94.21
CA ILE A 192 33.05 4.04 92.85
C ILE A 192 31.82 3.44 92.18
N LYS A 193 30.98 2.71 92.93
CA LYS A 193 29.71 2.19 92.41
C LYS A 193 28.73 3.31 92.05
N SER A 194 28.59 4.33 92.89
CA SER A 194 27.74 5.48 92.56
C SER A 194 28.27 6.25 91.35
N GLN A 195 29.60 6.41 91.24
CA GLN A 195 30.20 7.04 90.07
C GLN A 195 29.99 6.21 88.81
N ARG A 196 30.17 4.88 88.87
CA ARG A 196 29.89 4.00 87.72
C ARG A 196 28.43 4.01 87.32
N ALA A 197 27.50 4.08 88.28
CA ALA A 197 26.09 4.20 87.98
C ALA A 197 25.79 5.53 87.27
N ALA A 198 26.38 6.64 87.72
CA ALA A 198 26.25 7.93 87.05
C ALA A 198 26.90 7.94 85.65
N ASP A 199 28.06 7.30 85.48
CA ASP A 199 28.73 7.17 84.19
C ASP A 199 27.91 6.27 83.24
N GLU A 200 27.32 5.18 83.74
CA GLU A 200 26.43 4.30 82.99
C GLU A 200 25.16 5.05 82.54
N GLU A 201 24.53 5.84 83.42
CA GLU A 201 23.40 6.70 83.06
C GLU A 201 23.79 7.71 81.96
N MET A 202 24.91 8.42 82.13
CA MET A 202 25.40 9.38 81.12
C MET A 202 25.69 8.70 79.77
N ILE A 203 26.27 7.50 79.77
CA ILE A 203 26.49 6.73 78.54
C ILE A 203 25.15 6.37 77.89
N THR A 204 24.15 5.95 78.67
CA THR A 204 22.82 5.65 78.11
C THR A 204 22.13 6.88 77.53
N GLU A 205 22.26 8.04 78.15
CA GLU A 205 21.72 9.30 77.65
C GLU A 205 22.39 9.70 76.33
N LEU A 206 23.72 9.66 76.26
CA LEU A 206 24.47 9.97 75.04
C LEU A 206 24.14 9.00 73.89
N LEU A 207 23.94 7.71 74.18
CA LEU A 207 23.51 6.73 73.18
C LEU A 207 22.09 7.03 72.66
N ASN A 208 21.17 7.40 73.55
CA ASN A 208 19.82 7.82 73.16
C ASN A 208 19.85 9.10 72.30
N GLU A 209 20.65 10.10 72.67
CA GLU A 209 20.82 11.31 71.86
C GLU A 209 21.40 10.99 70.47
N GLN A 210 22.41 10.12 70.40
CA GLN A 210 22.98 9.72 69.11
C GLN A 210 21.95 8.97 68.24
N GLU A 211 21.08 8.15 68.83
CA GLU A 211 20.03 7.44 68.11
C GLU A 211 18.93 8.39 67.61
N THR A 212 18.54 9.37 68.43
CA THR A 212 17.57 10.40 68.01
C THR A 212 18.10 11.27 66.87
N LEU A 213 19.37 11.65 66.89
CA LEU A 213 20.02 12.40 65.80
C LEU A 213 20.06 11.58 64.50
N ARG A 214 20.42 10.29 64.55
CA ARG A 214 20.34 9.42 63.36
C ARG A 214 18.93 9.34 62.78
N ARG A 215 17.91 9.20 63.64
CA ARG A 215 16.50 9.15 63.22
C ARG A 215 16.04 10.48 62.62
N ALA A 216 16.52 11.62 63.13
CA ALA A 216 16.22 12.92 62.55
C ALA A 216 16.87 13.08 61.15
N GLN A 217 18.12 12.67 61.01
CA GLN A 217 18.88 12.77 59.76
C GLN A 217 18.29 11.88 58.65
N SER A 218 17.85 10.66 58.98
CA SER A 218 17.20 9.76 58.02
C SER A 218 15.84 10.27 57.57
N LYS A 219 15.04 10.87 58.48
CA LYS A 219 13.78 11.55 58.12
C LYS A 219 14.00 12.73 57.18
N GLN A 220 15.02 13.54 57.44
CA GLN A 220 15.35 14.70 56.61
C GLN A 220 15.79 14.29 55.19
N GLN A 221 16.61 13.24 55.08
CA GLN A 221 16.99 12.67 53.77
C GLN A 221 15.78 12.15 52.98
N GLY A 222 14.86 11.43 53.64
CA GLY A 222 13.62 10.99 53.00
C GLY A 222 12.76 12.15 52.51
N GLN A 223 12.64 13.22 53.31
CA GLN A 223 11.85 14.40 52.96
C GLN A 223 12.43 15.15 51.74
N VAL A 224 13.75 15.27 51.65
CA VAL A 224 14.43 15.85 50.47
C VAL A 224 14.23 15.00 49.22
N GLN A 225 14.28 13.67 49.35
CA GLN A 225 13.99 12.76 48.23
C GLN A 225 12.55 12.92 47.73
N TYR A 226 11.57 12.99 48.64
CA TYR A 226 10.17 13.24 48.27
C TYR A 226 9.97 14.58 47.58
N GLU A 227 10.62 15.66 48.05
CA GLU A 227 10.54 16.97 47.39
C GLU A 227 11.13 16.94 45.98
N LEU A 228 12.28 16.27 45.80
CA LEU A 228 12.92 16.14 44.49
C LEU A 228 12.05 15.31 43.52
N GLU A 229 11.47 14.21 43.99
CA GLU A 229 10.53 13.39 43.21
C GLU A 229 9.29 14.21 42.81
N MET A 230 8.73 14.99 43.74
CA MET A 230 7.58 15.85 43.46
C MET A 230 7.90 16.94 42.43
N GLN A 231 9.08 17.56 42.51
CA GLN A 231 9.54 18.52 41.51
C GLN A 231 9.71 17.87 40.14
N THR A 232 10.27 16.65 40.10
CA THR A 232 10.47 15.90 38.86
C THR A 232 9.13 15.55 38.21
N LEU A 233 8.15 15.11 39.00
CA LEU A 233 6.78 14.82 38.53
C LEU A 233 6.06 16.08 38.04
N ARG A 234 6.22 17.22 38.73
CA ARG A 234 5.67 18.52 38.26
C ARG A 234 6.26 18.94 36.93
N ALA A 235 7.59 18.83 36.77
CA ALA A 235 8.25 19.14 35.51
C ALA A 235 7.81 18.19 34.38
N GLN A 236 7.57 16.91 34.68
CA GLN A 236 7.01 15.96 33.70
C GLN A 236 5.56 16.31 33.32
N LEU A 237 4.72 16.67 34.29
CA LEU A 237 3.36 17.14 34.04
C LEU A 237 3.32 18.40 33.18
N GLU A 238 4.21 19.35 33.43
CA GLU A 238 4.33 20.58 32.65
C GLU A 238 4.73 20.27 31.19
N ARG A 239 5.75 19.44 30.97
CA ARG A 239 6.12 18.98 29.62
C ARG A 239 4.98 18.25 28.90
N ASN A 240 4.24 17.40 29.62
CA ASN A 240 3.09 16.71 29.04
C ASN A 240 1.97 17.68 28.67
N ASN A 241 1.71 18.69 29.50
CA ASN A 241 0.72 19.73 29.21
C ASN A 241 1.12 20.57 28.00
N GLU A 242 2.40 20.95 27.88
CA GLU A 242 2.92 21.65 26.70
C GLU A 242 2.79 20.80 25.43
N ALA A 243 3.13 19.51 25.50
CA ALA A 243 3.01 18.59 24.38
C ALA A 243 1.53 18.43 23.95
N LEU A 244 0.61 18.34 24.92
CA LEU A 244 -0.82 18.25 24.67
C LEU A 244 -1.36 19.54 24.02
N CYS A 245 -0.87 20.70 24.47
CA CYS A 245 -1.23 21.99 23.87
C CYS A 245 -0.78 22.07 22.41
N LYS A 246 0.48 21.71 22.11
CA LYS A 246 1.01 21.64 20.74
C LYS A 246 0.24 20.66 19.86
N HIS A 247 -0.11 19.49 20.39
CA HIS A 247 -0.91 18.52 19.66
C HIS A 247 -2.31 19.08 19.35
N LYS A 248 -2.94 19.77 20.31
CA LYS A 248 -4.24 20.41 20.10
C LYS A 248 -4.18 21.50 19.02
N GLU A 249 -3.13 22.31 19.00
CA GLU A 249 -2.90 23.31 17.95
C GLU A 249 -2.72 22.66 16.58
N GLN A 250 -1.93 21.57 16.50
CA GLN A 250 -1.73 20.82 15.27
C GLN A 250 -3.05 20.20 14.77
N VAL A 251 -3.85 19.62 15.66
CA VAL A 251 -5.18 19.08 15.32
C VAL A 251 -6.07 20.20 14.79
N ASN A 252 -6.14 21.35 15.46
CA ASN A 252 -6.94 22.49 15.00
C ASN A 252 -6.50 22.98 13.62
N ALA A 253 -5.19 23.12 13.38
CA ALA A 253 -4.67 23.52 12.08
C ALA A 253 -5.01 22.50 10.98
N SER A 254 -4.94 21.20 11.29
CA SER A 254 -5.35 20.15 10.34
C SER A 254 -6.87 20.17 10.09
N GLN A 255 -7.67 20.46 11.11
CA GLN A 255 -9.13 20.59 11.00
C GLN A 255 -9.50 21.76 10.09
N GLU A 256 -8.83 22.91 10.23
CA GLU A 256 -9.03 24.07 9.35
C GLU A 256 -8.66 23.77 7.89
N GLN A 257 -7.57 23.02 7.67
CA GLN A 257 -7.21 22.56 6.32
C GLN A 257 -8.27 21.63 5.73
N ILE A 258 -8.81 20.70 6.52
CA ILE A 258 -9.89 19.80 6.08
C ILE A 258 -11.12 20.62 5.68
N ILE A 259 -11.54 21.59 6.50
CA ILE A 259 -12.69 22.47 6.19
C ILE A 259 -12.47 23.24 4.89
N ASN A 260 -11.26 23.75 4.66
CA ASN A 260 -10.92 24.45 3.42
C ASN A 260 -10.98 23.51 2.19
N TYR A 261 -10.49 22.28 2.31
CA TYR A 261 -10.58 21.29 1.24
C TYR A 261 -12.02 20.84 0.99
N GLU A 262 -12.83 20.66 2.02
CA GLU A 262 -14.25 20.32 1.91
C GLU A 262 -15.01 21.44 1.18
N ALA A 263 -14.78 22.70 1.55
CA ALA A 263 -15.38 23.85 0.87
C ALA A 263 -14.96 23.95 -0.59
N SER A 264 -13.67 23.74 -0.89
CA SER A 264 -13.17 23.71 -2.27
C SER A 264 -13.74 22.55 -3.08
N LEU A 265 -13.95 21.39 -2.46
CA LEU A 265 -14.51 20.21 -3.10
C LEU A 265 -15.99 20.42 -3.42
N GLU A 266 -16.75 21.04 -2.52
CA GLU A 266 -18.15 21.38 -2.76
C GLU A 266 -18.31 22.45 -3.86
N ALA A 267 -17.43 23.46 -3.87
CA ALA A 267 -17.37 24.43 -4.96
C ALA A 267 -17.06 23.76 -6.31
N LYS A 268 -16.15 22.77 -6.33
CA LYS A 268 -15.84 22.03 -7.57
C LYS A 268 -16.95 21.10 -8.01
N LYS A 269 -17.66 20.47 -7.09
CA LYS A 269 -18.86 19.67 -7.41
C LYS A 269 -19.96 20.52 -8.05
N SER A 270 -20.24 21.69 -7.49
CA SER A 270 -21.24 22.60 -8.08
C SER A 270 -20.81 23.10 -9.47
N GLU A 271 -19.52 23.42 -9.68
CA GLU A 271 -18.99 23.79 -10.99
C GLU A 271 -19.13 22.65 -12.02
N ILE A 272 -18.86 21.40 -11.61
CA ILE A 272 -19.04 20.22 -12.47
C ILE A 272 -20.51 20.04 -12.84
N SER A 273 -21.43 20.10 -11.86
CA SER A 273 -22.87 19.98 -12.11
C SER A 273 -23.37 21.01 -13.13
N GLN A 274 -22.92 22.27 -13.03
CA GLN A 274 -23.30 23.32 -13.99
C GLN A 274 -22.78 23.03 -15.40
N LYS A 275 -21.54 22.52 -15.51
CA LYS A 275 -20.97 22.14 -16.80
C LYS A 275 -21.65 20.92 -17.40
N GLU A 276 -22.06 19.95 -16.58
CA GLU A 276 -22.83 18.79 -17.03
C GLU A 276 -24.18 19.22 -17.62
N GLU A 277 -24.90 20.13 -16.95
CA GLU A 277 -26.14 20.72 -17.48
C GLU A 277 -25.93 21.49 -18.79
N GLU A 278 -24.83 22.23 -18.91
CA GLU A 278 -24.49 22.94 -20.14
C GLU A 278 -24.19 21.97 -21.28
N VAL A 279 -23.42 20.90 -21.02
CA VAL A 279 -23.12 19.86 -22.00
C VAL A 279 -24.40 19.14 -22.43
N GLU A 280 -25.30 18.82 -21.50
CA GLU A 280 -26.60 18.22 -21.82
C GLU A 280 -27.44 19.12 -22.73
N ARG A 281 -27.47 20.43 -22.45
CA ARG A 281 -28.14 21.41 -23.31
C ARG A 281 -27.55 21.47 -24.71
N ILE A 282 -26.22 21.53 -24.82
CA ILE A 282 -25.53 21.56 -26.12
C ILE A 282 -25.78 20.26 -26.91
N MET A 283 -25.74 19.10 -26.24
CA MET A 283 -26.05 17.82 -26.88
C MET A 283 -27.49 17.77 -27.40
N ALA A 284 -28.45 18.27 -26.62
CA ALA A 284 -29.85 18.36 -27.04
C ALA A 284 -30.01 19.27 -28.27
N ASP A 285 -29.35 20.43 -28.28
CA ASP A 285 -29.37 21.36 -29.42
C ASP A 285 -28.71 20.75 -30.68
N CYS A 286 -27.56 20.08 -30.53
CA CYS A 286 -26.90 19.36 -31.61
C CYS A 286 -27.79 18.25 -32.18
N ASN A 287 -28.42 17.44 -31.33
CA ASN A 287 -29.32 16.38 -31.75
C ASN A 287 -30.54 16.94 -32.50
N ARG A 288 -31.12 18.05 -32.01
CA ARG A 288 -32.22 18.74 -32.69
C ARG A 288 -31.78 19.21 -34.08
N MET A 289 -30.65 19.89 -34.18
CA MET A 289 -30.13 20.39 -35.46
C MET A 289 -29.85 19.24 -36.45
N VAL A 290 -29.26 18.13 -35.98
CA VAL A 290 -29.01 16.95 -36.82
C VAL A 290 -30.32 16.35 -37.32
N GLN A 291 -31.34 16.25 -36.47
CA GLN A 291 -32.65 15.76 -36.87
C GLN A 291 -33.31 16.68 -37.90
N GLU A 292 -33.30 17.99 -37.67
CA GLU A 292 -33.84 18.99 -38.62
C GLU A 292 -33.14 18.91 -39.98
N GLN A 293 -31.81 18.71 -40.00
CA GLN A 293 -31.06 18.54 -41.25
C GLN A 293 -31.39 17.21 -41.95
N ALA A 294 -31.58 16.13 -41.20
CA ALA A 294 -31.99 14.84 -41.74
C ALA A 294 -33.39 14.91 -42.37
N ASP A 295 -34.34 15.56 -41.68
CA ASP A 295 -35.70 15.76 -42.17
C ASP A 295 -35.72 16.64 -43.43
N LEU A 296 -34.94 17.73 -43.44
CA LEU A 296 -34.81 18.59 -44.62
C LEU A 296 -34.18 17.84 -45.81
N ALA A 297 -33.15 17.05 -45.57
CA ALA A 297 -32.51 16.24 -46.61
C ALA A 297 -33.48 15.22 -47.20
N HIS A 298 -34.29 14.56 -46.36
CA HIS A 298 -35.31 13.62 -46.79
C HIS A 298 -36.39 14.29 -47.64
N VAL A 299 -36.91 15.46 -47.21
CA VAL A 299 -37.89 16.23 -48.00
C VAL A 299 -37.32 16.61 -49.37
N LYS A 300 -36.09 17.14 -49.42
CA LYS A 300 -35.44 17.47 -50.69
C LYS A 300 -35.22 16.26 -51.59
N GLN A 301 -34.92 15.09 -51.00
CA GLN A 301 -34.81 13.85 -51.76
C GLN A 301 -36.14 13.49 -52.43
N LEU A 302 -37.25 13.57 -51.68
CA LEU A 302 -38.58 13.33 -52.23
C LEU A 302 -38.94 14.32 -53.34
N GLU A 303 -38.64 15.62 -53.16
CA GLU A 303 -38.88 16.64 -54.20
C GLU A 303 -38.12 16.33 -55.50
N VAL A 304 -36.87 15.85 -55.40
CA VAL A 304 -36.07 15.44 -56.57
C VAL A 304 -36.61 14.16 -57.20
N GLU A 305 -37.04 13.19 -56.40
CA GLU A 305 -37.63 11.95 -56.89
C GLU A 305 -38.95 12.22 -57.65
N ASP A 306 -39.81 13.09 -57.13
CA ASP A 306 -41.04 13.53 -57.78
C ASP A 306 -40.75 14.25 -59.11
N ALA A 307 -39.81 15.19 -59.12
CA ALA A 307 -39.40 15.89 -60.34
C ALA A 307 -38.82 14.92 -61.40
N LEU A 308 -38.08 13.89 -60.98
CA LEU A 308 -37.56 12.85 -61.87
C LEU A 308 -38.68 11.97 -62.43
N LEU A 309 -39.69 11.64 -61.63
CA LEU A 309 -40.87 10.91 -62.08
C LEU A 309 -41.68 11.72 -63.11
N GLU A 310 -41.90 13.01 -62.87
CA GLU A 310 -42.54 13.90 -63.84
C GLU A 310 -41.74 13.99 -65.15
N ALA A 311 -40.43 14.17 -65.07
CA ALA A 311 -39.57 14.18 -66.26
C ALA A 311 -39.61 12.85 -67.03
N LYS A 312 -39.60 11.72 -66.31
CA LYS A 312 -39.71 10.39 -66.90
C LYS A 312 -41.03 10.20 -67.63
N THR A 313 -42.16 10.55 -67.00
CA THR A 313 -43.48 10.42 -67.64
C THR A 313 -43.61 11.34 -68.87
N SER A 314 -43.05 12.54 -68.82
CA SER A 314 -42.99 13.44 -69.99
C SER A 314 -42.15 12.85 -71.14
N LEU A 315 -41.02 12.23 -70.83
CA LEU A 315 -40.19 11.54 -71.83
C LEU A 315 -40.89 10.33 -72.44
N GLU A 316 -41.59 9.54 -71.64
CA GLU A 316 -42.40 8.41 -72.12
C GLU A 316 -43.49 8.89 -73.09
N GLN A 317 -44.20 9.96 -72.74
CA GLN A 317 -45.19 10.59 -73.64
C GLN A 317 -44.55 11.08 -74.95
N GLN A 318 -43.37 11.70 -74.90
CA GLN A 318 -42.66 12.13 -76.11
C GLN A 318 -42.22 10.94 -76.97
N LEU A 319 -41.81 9.83 -76.34
CA LEU A 319 -41.42 8.60 -77.04
C LEU A 319 -42.62 7.97 -77.75
N ASP A 320 -43.80 7.95 -77.11
CA ASP A 320 -45.04 7.46 -77.73
C ASP A 320 -45.43 8.32 -78.94
N ILE A 321 -45.37 9.66 -78.80
CA ILE A 321 -45.61 10.59 -79.92
C ILE A 321 -44.60 10.35 -81.05
N ASN A 322 -43.31 10.16 -80.73
CA ASN A 322 -42.28 9.92 -81.74
C ASN A 322 -42.52 8.60 -82.47
N THR A 323 -42.95 7.57 -81.75
CA THR A 323 -43.29 6.25 -82.30
C THR A 323 -44.46 6.37 -83.28
N TYR A 324 -45.54 7.04 -82.87
CA TYR A 324 -46.69 7.31 -83.73
C TYR A 324 -46.29 8.09 -84.99
N LEU A 325 -45.48 9.16 -84.86
CA LEU A 325 -45.02 9.93 -86.01
C LEU A 325 -44.13 9.10 -86.95
N ARG A 326 -43.28 8.21 -86.43
CA ARG A 326 -42.47 7.30 -87.25
C ARG A 326 -43.33 6.32 -88.04
N GLU A 327 -44.36 5.77 -87.41
CA GLU A 327 -45.34 4.89 -88.07
C GLU A 327 -46.07 5.65 -89.18
N GLU A 328 -46.53 6.87 -88.91
CA GLU A 328 -47.24 7.69 -89.90
C GLU A 328 -46.34 8.08 -91.09
N VAL A 329 -45.09 8.49 -90.83
CA VAL A 329 -44.10 8.74 -91.89
C VAL A 329 -43.84 7.49 -92.71
N SER A 330 -43.81 6.30 -92.09
CA SER A 330 -43.62 5.03 -92.80
C SER A 330 -44.82 4.73 -93.69
N ARG A 331 -46.05 4.89 -93.19
CA ARG A 331 -47.29 4.76 -93.97
C ARG A 331 -47.31 5.70 -95.18
N LEU A 332 -47.00 6.99 -94.97
CA LEU A 332 -46.95 7.98 -96.05
C LEU A 332 -45.86 7.65 -97.08
N ARG A 333 -44.73 7.07 -96.68
CA ARG A 333 -43.70 6.60 -97.61
C ARG A 333 -44.19 5.42 -98.46
N GLU A 334 -44.91 4.48 -97.87
CA GLU A 334 -45.53 3.35 -98.59
C GLU A 334 -46.58 3.83 -99.58
N GLU A 335 -47.46 4.76 -99.18
CA GLU A 335 -48.46 5.35 -100.06
C GLU A 335 -47.82 6.11 -101.23
N ASN A 336 -46.81 6.94 -100.95
CA ASN A 336 -46.04 7.61 -102.00
C ASN A 336 -45.37 6.62 -102.96
N HIS A 337 -44.84 5.51 -102.44
CA HIS A 337 -44.26 4.46 -103.27
C HIS A 337 -45.34 3.80 -104.15
N HIS A 338 -46.52 3.53 -103.60
CA HIS A 338 -47.65 2.98 -104.37
C HIS A 338 -48.12 3.93 -105.46
N LEU A 339 -48.33 5.22 -105.15
CA LEU A 339 -48.68 6.24 -106.12
C LEU A 339 -47.62 6.37 -107.21
N LYS A 340 -46.33 6.32 -106.85
CA LYS A 340 -45.23 6.33 -107.82
C LYS A 340 -45.31 5.13 -108.77
N ASN A 341 -45.56 3.93 -108.24
CA ASN A 341 -45.72 2.73 -109.07
C ASN A 341 -46.94 2.83 -110.00
N GLN A 342 -48.07 3.38 -109.51
CA GLN A 342 -49.26 3.64 -110.33
C GLN A 342 -48.97 4.63 -111.46
N ILE A 343 -48.23 5.71 -111.18
CA ILE A 343 -47.80 6.68 -112.20
C ILE A 343 -46.91 5.99 -113.24
N GLU A 344 -45.92 5.20 -112.81
CA GLU A 344 -45.04 4.46 -113.73
C GLU A 344 -45.82 3.46 -114.60
N GLU A 345 -46.85 2.80 -114.08
CA GLU A 345 -47.74 1.90 -114.83
C GLU A 345 -48.57 2.68 -115.86
N VAL A 346 -49.21 3.77 -115.44
CA VAL A 346 -50.01 4.64 -116.33
C VAL A 346 -49.13 5.27 -117.42
N ASP A 347 -47.94 5.77 -117.07
CA ASP A 347 -46.97 6.30 -118.02
C ASP A 347 -46.54 5.20 -119.02
N SER A 348 -46.32 3.97 -118.54
CA SER A 348 -46.00 2.82 -119.41
C SER A 348 -47.12 2.50 -120.41
N GLU A 349 -48.38 2.76 -120.08
CA GLU A 349 -49.51 2.58 -120.99
C GLU A 349 -49.75 3.77 -121.93
N ILE A 350 -49.64 4.99 -121.41
CA ILE A 350 -49.98 6.23 -122.13
C ILE A 350 -48.84 6.63 -123.07
N VAL A 351 -47.58 6.55 -122.64
CA VAL A 351 -46.43 6.97 -123.44
C VAL A 351 -46.41 6.27 -124.81
N PRO A 352 -46.58 4.93 -124.94
CA PRO A 352 -46.63 4.28 -126.25
C PRO A 352 -47.85 4.65 -127.09
N LYS A 353 -48.96 5.07 -126.48
CA LYS A 353 -50.16 5.55 -127.21
C LYS A 353 -49.93 6.97 -127.72
N LEU A 354 -49.35 7.85 -126.90
CA LEU A 354 -48.96 9.20 -127.30
C LEU A 354 -47.96 9.16 -128.45
N VAL A 355 -46.90 8.37 -128.34
CA VAL A 355 -45.90 8.22 -129.42
C VAL A 355 -46.57 7.76 -130.72
N ARG A 356 -47.48 6.76 -130.66
CA ARG A 356 -48.24 6.33 -131.84
C ARG A 356 -49.12 7.42 -132.43
N LEU A 357 -49.79 8.21 -131.59
CA LEU A 357 -50.62 9.34 -132.04
C LEU A 357 -49.78 10.50 -132.60
N GLU A 358 -48.56 10.70 -132.08
CA GLU A 358 -47.59 11.64 -132.64
C GLU A 358 -47.13 11.17 -134.02
N ASP A 359 -46.76 9.89 -134.18
CA ASP A 359 -46.42 9.28 -135.47
C ASP A 359 -47.59 9.39 -136.47
N GLU A 360 -48.82 9.10 -136.05
CA GLU A 360 -50.02 9.24 -136.87
C GLU A 360 -50.30 10.71 -137.26
N ASN A 361 -50.15 11.66 -136.33
CA ASN A 361 -50.26 13.09 -136.64
C ASN A 361 -49.19 13.54 -137.63
N GLU A 362 -47.96 13.04 -137.49
CA GLU A 362 -46.87 13.35 -138.41
C GLU A 362 -47.16 12.79 -139.81
N GLN A 363 -47.69 11.56 -139.90
CA GLN A 363 -48.18 10.98 -141.15
C GLN A 363 -49.34 11.78 -141.77
N LEU A 364 -50.33 12.21 -140.98
CA LEU A 364 -51.44 13.04 -141.44
C LEU A 364 -50.98 14.43 -141.92
N ARG A 365 -50.04 15.07 -141.21
CA ARG A 365 -49.40 16.33 -141.65
C ARG A 365 -48.65 16.12 -142.97
N ALA A 366 -47.96 14.99 -143.13
CA ALA A 366 -47.30 14.65 -144.39
C ALA A 366 -48.29 14.37 -145.53
N GLN A 367 -49.50 13.87 -145.24
CA GLN A 367 -50.56 13.69 -146.24
C GLN A 367 -51.25 15.01 -146.62
N LEU A 368 -51.54 15.87 -145.65
CA LEU A 368 -52.12 17.20 -145.87
C LEU A 368 -51.20 18.15 -146.65
N SER A 369 -49.88 17.94 -146.59
CA SER A 369 -48.89 18.71 -147.37
C SER A 369 -48.68 18.18 -148.80
N ARG A 370 -49.31 17.06 -149.17
CA ARG A 370 -49.24 16.46 -150.52
C ARG A 370 -50.52 16.67 -151.36
N HIS A 371 -51.59 17.18 -150.75
CA HIS A 371 -52.76 17.72 -151.44
C HIS A 371 -52.63 19.24 -151.54
#